data_AF-A0ABD0NR66-F1
#
_entry.id   AF-A0ABD0NR66-F1
#
_cell.length_a   1.000
_cell.length_b   1.000
_cell.length_c   1.000
_cell.angle_alpha   90.00
_cell.angle_beta   90.00
_cell.angle_gamma   90.00
#
_symmetry.space_group_name_H-M   'P 1'
#
loop_
_entity.id
_entity.type
_entity.pdbx_description
1 polymer ?
#
loop_
_entity_poly.entity_id
_entity_poly.type
_entity_poly.pdbx_seq_one_letter_code
_entity_poly.pdbx_strand_id
1 'polypeptide(L)'
;AHATEKEALMSELKVLSYLGNHINIVNLLGACTIGGPTLVITEYCCFGDLLNFLRRRRESFYFTTLGEDSYYRNVALQPEP
;
A
#
# COMPACT_ATOMS: atom_id res chain seq x y z
N ALA A 1 -2.54 -19.08 19.00
CA ALA A 1 -1.99 -18.25 17.89
C ALA A 1 -3.08 -17.88 16.89
N HIS A 2 -3.80 -18.84 16.29
CA HIS A 2 -4.76 -18.52 15.21
C HIS A 2 -6.02 -17.73 15.61
N ALA A 3 -6.48 -17.83 16.87
CA ALA A 3 -7.65 -17.06 17.32
C ALA A 3 -7.37 -15.54 17.32
N THR A 4 -6.17 -15.13 17.72
CA THR A 4 -5.77 -13.72 17.80
C THR A 4 -5.60 -13.09 16.42
N GLU A 5 -5.09 -13.85 15.43
CA GLU A 5 -4.97 -13.39 14.04
C GLU A 5 -6.35 -13.15 13.41
N LYS A 6 -7.30 -14.05 13.67
CA LYS A 6 -8.70 -13.89 13.23
C LYS A 6 -9.34 -12.66 13.87
N GLU A 7 -9.16 -12.46 15.17
CA GLU A 7 -9.70 -11.29 15.88
C GLU A 7 -9.12 -9.98 15.37
N ALA A 8 -7.81 -9.92 15.10
CA ALA A 8 -7.14 -8.76 14.51
C ALA A 8 -7.72 -8.45 13.12
N LEU A 9 -7.85 -9.45 12.25
CA LEU A 9 -8.43 -9.27 10.91
C LEU A 9 -9.90 -8.83 10.96
N MET A 10 -10.67 -9.35 11.92
CA MET A 10 -12.06 -8.90 12.16
C MET A 10 -12.12 -7.45 12.67
N SER A 11 -11.12 -7.02 13.43
CA SER A 11 -10.97 -5.62 13.87
C SER A 11 -10.67 -4.71 12.68
N GLU A 12 -9.71 -5.08 11.83
CA GLU A 12 -9.39 -4.35 10.59
C GLU A 12 -10.60 -4.22 9.66
N LEU A 13 -11.35 -5.31 9.47
CA LEU A 13 -12.59 -5.29 8.70
C LEU A 13 -13.61 -4.27 9.24
N LYS A 14 -13.79 -4.21 10.58
CA LYS A 14 -14.70 -3.25 11.21
C LYS A 14 -14.23 -1.81 11.02
N VAL A 15 -12.92 -1.57 11.12
CA VAL A 15 -12.34 -0.24 10.89
C VAL A 15 -12.57 0.21 9.45
N LEU A 16 -12.24 -0.63 8.46
CA LEU A 16 -12.45 -0.31 7.04
C LEU A 16 -13.93 -0.08 6.72
N SER A 17 -14.83 -0.91 7.29
CA SER A 17 -16.28 -0.73 7.12
C SER A 17 -16.80 0.58 7.75
N TYR A 18 -16.20 1.03 8.86
CA TYR A 18 -16.58 2.26 9.53
C TYR A 18 -16.09 3.50 8.79
N LEU A 19 -14.88 3.47 8.21
CA LEU A 19 -14.31 4.58 7.44
C LEU A 19 -15.11 4.88 6.16
N GLY A 20 -15.71 3.86 5.55
CA GLY A 20 -16.39 3.98 4.27
C GLY A 20 -15.42 4.25 3.12
N ASN A 21 -15.96 4.74 2.00
CA ASN A 21 -15.18 4.87 0.77
C ASN A 21 -14.51 6.25 0.65
N HIS A 22 -13.23 6.25 0.25
CA HIS A 22 -12.47 7.46 0.02
C HIS A 22 -11.41 7.26 -1.08
N ILE A 23 -11.19 8.29 -1.91
CA ILE A 23 -10.30 8.20 -3.08
C ILE A 23 -8.82 7.94 -2.74
N ASN A 24 -8.40 8.30 -1.53
CA ASN A 24 -7.00 8.17 -1.07
C ASN A 24 -6.79 7.05 -0.04
N ILE A 25 -7.78 6.16 0.16
CA ILE A 25 -7.69 5.01 1.08
C ILE A 25 -8.05 3.76 0.29
N VAL A 26 -7.38 2.65 0.58
CA VAL A 26 -7.74 1.35 -0.01
C VAL A 26 -9.13 0.94 0.46
N ASN A 27 -10.08 0.91 -0.46
CA ASN A 27 -11.49 0.69 -0.16
C ASN A 27 -11.82 -0.80 0.06
N LEU A 28 -12.70 -1.06 1.04
CA LEU A 28 -13.30 -2.37 1.27
C LEU A 28 -14.37 -2.66 0.20
N LEU A 29 -14.31 -3.85 -0.39
CA LEU A 29 -15.31 -4.35 -1.35
C LEU A 29 -16.23 -5.40 -0.72
N GLY A 30 -15.72 -6.18 0.23
CA GLY A 30 -16.50 -7.22 0.91
C GLY A 30 -15.66 -8.09 1.85
N ALA A 31 -16.28 -9.13 2.40
CA ALA A 31 -15.60 -10.09 3.28
C ALA A 31 -16.29 -11.46 3.28
N CYS A 32 -15.52 -12.51 3.53
CA CYS A 32 -16.03 -13.84 3.84
C CYS A 32 -15.77 -14.12 5.31
N THR A 33 -16.81 -14.20 6.14
CA THR A 33 -16.66 -14.34 7.61
C THR A 33 -17.29 -15.60 8.19
N ILE A 34 -18.05 -16.35 7.38
CA ILE A 34 -18.83 -17.52 7.78
C ILE A 34 -18.49 -18.69 6.85
N GLY A 35 -18.45 -19.91 7.40
CA GLY A 35 -18.31 -21.13 6.61
C GLY A 35 -16.91 -21.38 6.03
N GLY A 36 -15.88 -20.64 6.49
CA GLY A 36 -14.51 -20.79 6.03
C GLY A 36 -13.52 -19.83 6.73
N PRO A 37 -12.28 -19.75 6.23
CA PRO A 37 -11.30 -18.75 6.68
C PRO A 37 -11.84 -17.34 6.51
N THR A 38 -11.49 -16.45 7.45
CA THR A 38 -11.87 -15.04 7.34
C THR A 38 -11.07 -14.38 6.22
N LEU A 39 -11.76 -13.81 5.24
CA LEU A 39 -11.16 -13.08 4.13
C LEU A 39 -11.70 -11.64 4.12
N VAL A 40 -10.82 -10.69 3.87
CA VAL A 40 -11.16 -9.28 3.62
C VAL A 40 -10.82 -8.98 2.16
N ILE A 41 -11.79 -8.46 1.42
CA ILE A 41 -11.69 -8.20 -0.01
C ILE A 41 -11.62 -6.70 -0.21
N THR A 42 -10.50 -6.20 -0.73
CA THR A 42 -10.27 -4.79 -1.00
C THR A 42 -10.09 -4.52 -2.49
N GLU A 43 -10.13 -3.25 -2.87
CA GLU A 43 -9.73 -2.87 -4.23
C GLU A 43 -8.27 -3.24 -4.52
N TYR A 44 -7.99 -3.44 -5.80
CA TYR A 44 -6.67 -3.80 -6.28
C TYR A 44 -5.89 -2.55 -6.73
N CYS A 45 -4.78 -2.29 -6.06
CA CYS A 45 -3.84 -1.23 -6.47
C CYS A 45 -2.90 -1.76 -7.57
N CYS A 46 -3.21 -1.48 -8.83
CA CYS A 46 -2.50 -2.03 -9.99
C CYS A 46 -1.00 -1.68 -10.09
N PHE A 47 -0.55 -0.65 -9.37
CA PHE A 47 0.86 -0.24 -9.35
C PHE A 47 1.63 -0.71 -8.11
N GLY A 48 0.98 -1.41 -7.17
CA GLY A 48 1.58 -1.87 -5.92
C GLY A 48 1.81 -0.73 -4.92
N ASP A 49 2.75 -0.92 -4.00
CA ASP A 49 3.09 0.08 -2.99
C ASP A 49 3.87 1.26 -3.57
N LEU A 50 3.65 2.44 -2.98
CA LEU A 50 4.24 3.69 -3.44
C LEU A 50 5.78 3.68 -3.37
N LEU A 51 6.37 3.04 -2.36
CA LEU A 51 7.83 3.00 -2.18
C LEU A 51 8.49 2.27 -3.36
N ASN A 52 7.98 1.10 -3.72
CA ASN A 52 8.49 0.33 -4.85
C ASN A 52 8.15 0.99 -6.18
N PHE A 53 6.99 1.63 -6.31
CA PHE A 53 6.67 2.42 -7.50
C PHE A 53 7.70 3.54 -7.73
N LEU A 54 8.04 4.31 -6.69
CA LEU A 54 9.05 5.37 -6.74
C LEU A 54 10.45 4.82 -7.02
N ARG A 55 10.83 3.70 -6.41
CA ARG A 55 12.13 3.04 -6.69
C ARG A 55 12.23 2.62 -8.15
N ARG A 56 11.19 2.02 -8.74
CA ARG A 56 11.17 1.58 -10.15
C ARG A 56 11.19 2.75 -11.14
N ARG A 57 10.65 3.91 -10.76
CA ARG A 57 10.59 5.11 -11.61
C ARG A 57 11.64 6.16 -11.25
N ARG A 58 12.62 5.80 -10.43
CA ARG A 58 13.65 6.70 -9.90
C ARG A 58 14.31 7.55 -11.01
N GLU A 59 14.70 6.95 -12.12
CA GLU A 59 15.35 7.63 -13.25
C GLU A 59 14.44 8.65 -13.95
N SER A 60 13.14 8.36 -14.05
CA SER A 60 12.14 9.27 -14.63
C SER A 60 11.97 10.55 -13.79
N PHE A 61 12.23 10.48 -12.48
CA PHE A 61 12.18 11.66 -11.61
C PHE A 61 13.47 12.49 -11.66
N TYR A 62 14.63 11.87 -11.94
CA TYR A 62 15.91 12.59 -12.04
C TYR A 62 16.12 13.28 -13.39
N PHE A 63 15.58 12.73 -14.48
CA PHE A 63 15.76 13.34 -15.81
C PHE A 63 15.12 14.72 -15.92
N THR A 64 13.99 14.96 -15.23
CA THR A 64 13.29 16.24 -15.21
C THR A 64 14.06 17.34 -14.47
N THR A 65 14.99 16.98 -13.57
CA THR A 65 15.72 17.93 -12.70
C THR A 65 17.12 18.30 -13.21
N LEU A 66 17.53 17.83 -14.39
CA LEU A 66 18.77 18.32 -15.04
C LEU A 66 18.61 19.75 -15.61
N GLY A 67 17.49 20.43 -15.33
CA GLY A 67 17.40 21.88 -15.28
C GLY A 67 17.57 22.36 -13.85
N GLU A 68 18.78 22.81 -13.51
CA GLU A 68 19.14 23.79 -12.47
C GLU A 68 18.24 23.88 -11.22
N ASP A 69 18.05 22.80 -10.45
CA ASP A 69 17.90 22.80 -8.97
C ASP A 69 17.17 21.54 -8.46
N SER A 70 17.88 20.54 -7.91
CA SER A 70 17.21 19.63 -6.95
C SER A 70 18.14 18.83 -6.03
N TYR A 71 18.16 19.25 -4.76
CA TYR A 71 18.76 18.53 -3.63
C TYR A 71 17.73 17.62 -2.96
N TYR A 72 17.52 16.40 -3.48
CA TYR A 72 16.87 15.33 -2.69
C TYR A 72 17.95 14.38 -2.14
N ARG A 73 18.52 14.77 -0.99
CA ARG A 73 19.62 14.10 -0.27
C ARG A 73 19.27 12.71 0.30
N ASN A 74 18.01 12.26 0.18
CA ASN A 74 17.50 11.04 0.82
C ASN A 74 17.57 9.78 -0.06
N VAL A 75 18.09 9.90 -1.27
CA VAL A 75 18.21 8.78 -2.20
C VAL A 75 19.69 8.51 -2.43
N ALA A 76 20.37 8.02 -1.39
CA ALA A 76 21.65 7.38 -1.61
C ALA A 76 21.41 6.19 -2.56
N LEU A 77 21.99 6.26 -3.75
CA LEU A 77 22.19 5.10 -4.60
C LEU A 77 23.03 4.11 -3.79
N GLN A 78 22.38 3.16 -3.12
CA GLN A 78 23.11 1.99 -2.64
C GLN A 78 23.54 1.20 -3.87
N PRO A 79 24.85 0.99 -4.09
CA PRO A 79 25.30 0.02 -5.07
C PRO A 79 24.93 -1.36 -4.51
N GLU A 80 24.14 -2.12 -5.27
CA GLU A 80 23.99 -3.57 -5.03
C GLU A 80 25.36 -4.24 -5.27
N PRO A 81 25.71 -5.32 -4.55
CA PRO A 81 26.98 -6.05 -4.71
C PRO A 81 27.13 -6.76 -6.06
#